data_AF-A0A2S9G5A6-F1
#
_entry.id   AF-A0A2S9G5A6-F1
#
_cell.length_a   1.000
_cell.length_b   1.000
_cell.length_c   1.000
_cell.angle_alpha   90.00
_cell.angle_beta   90.00
_cell.angle_gamma   90.00
#
_symmetry.space_group_name_H-M   'P 1'
#
loop_
_entity.id
_entity.type
_entity.pdbx_description
1 polymer ?
#
loop_
_entity_poly.entity_id
_entity_poly.type
_entity_poly.pdbx_seq_one_letter_code
_entity_poly.pdbx_strand_id
1 'polypeptide(L)'
;LWPGLPVRPVKGEVLRLRWRRGCLPVPQRVVRARVRGRQVYVGPRADGVVVGATQYEHGRDTAPAVTGVRDLLDDACTVLPGLGE
;
A
#
# COMPACT_ATOMS: atom_id res chain seq x y z
N LEU A 1 9.62 10.79 21.22
CA LEU A 1 8.24 11.23 21.56
C LEU A 1 8.28 11.79 22.97
N TRP A 2 7.73 12.99 23.22
CA TRP A 2 7.67 13.52 24.58
C TRP A 2 6.74 12.65 25.43
N PRO A 3 7.15 12.26 26.66
CA PRO A 3 6.29 11.49 27.56
C PRO A 3 4.98 12.24 27.84
N GLY A 4 3.84 11.55 27.80
CA GLY A 4 2.54 12.09 28.19
C GLY A 4 1.71 12.77 27.08
N LEU A 5 2.24 12.93 25.87
CA LEU A 5 1.41 13.41 24.74
C LEU A 5 0.44 12.33 24.24
N PRO A 6 -0.83 12.68 23.94
CA PRO A 6 -1.79 11.73 23.41
C PRO A 6 -1.39 11.28 21.99
N VAL A 7 -1.36 9.97 21.76
CA VAL A 7 -1.13 9.38 20.44
C VAL A 7 -2.46 9.18 19.72
N ARG A 8 -2.65 9.88 18.60
CA ARG A 8 -3.86 9.76 17.78
C ARG A 8 -3.71 8.62 16.78
N PRO A 9 -4.57 7.58 16.81
CA PRO A 9 -4.52 6.52 15.82
C PRO A 9 -5.01 7.03 14.46
N VAL A 10 -4.27 6.69 13.41
CA VAL A 10 -4.67 6.86 12.02
C VAL A 10 -4.66 5.49 11.39
N LYS A 11 -5.79 5.10 10.81
CA LYS A 11 -5.93 3.81 10.13
C LYS A 11 -5.11 3.87 8.84
N GLY A 12 -4.29 2.84 8.63
CA GLY A 12 -3.59 2.63 7.38
C GLY A 12 -3.73 1.19 6.91
N GLU A 13 -4.08 1.00 5.65
CA GLU A 13 -4.24 -0.31 5.04
C GLU A 13 -3.09 -0.59 4.09
N VAL A 14 -2.70 -1.85 4.02
CA VAL A 14 -1.64 -2.35 3.13
C VAL A 14 -2.09 -3.66 2.51
N LEU A 15 -1.70 -3.90 1.26
CA LEU A 15 -1.89 -5.17 0.58
C LEU A 15 -0.55 -5.90 0.50
N ARG A 16 -0.59 -7.22 0.68
CA ARG A 16 0.54 -8.10 0.38
C ARG A 16 0.14 -8.93 -0.83
N LEU A 17 0.79 -8.66 -1.95
CA LEU A 17 0.50 -9.31 -3.22
C LEU A 17 1.61 -10.32 -3.49
N ARG A 18 1.23 -11.54 -3.88
CA ARG A 18 2.18 -12.56 -4.28
C ARG A 18 2.61 -12.35 -5.71
N TRP A 19 3.89 -12.61 -5.95
CA TRP A 19 4.43 -12.66 -7.30
C TRP A 19 3.92 -13.90 -8.04
N ARG A 20 3.52 -13.73 -9.30
CA ARG A 20 3.17 -14.85 -10.19
C ARG A 20 4.26 -15.05 -11.24
N ARG A 21 4.46 -16.30 -11.65
CA ARG A 21 5.33 -16.62 -12.79
C ARG A 21 4.69 -16.01 -14.05
N GLY A 22 5.47 -15.26 -14.82
CA GLY A 22 5.01 -14.56 -16.03
C GLY A 22 4.92 -13.05 -15.91
N CYS A 23 4.83 -12.50 -14.69
CA CYS A 23 4.84 -11.05 -14.47
C CYS A 23 6.28 -10.46 -14.58
N LEU A 24 6.39 -9.15 -14.84
CA LEU A 24 7.65 -8.39 -14.92
C LEU A 24 8.40 -8.28 -13.58
N PRO A 25 9.68 -8.63 -13.41
CA PRO A 25 10.35 -8.79 -12.11
C PRO A 25 10.01 -7.76 -11.01
N VAL A 26 9.86 -8.23 -9.76
CA VAL A 26 9.59 -7.34 -8.61
C VAL A 26 10.63 -6.22 -8.48
N PRO A 27 10.21 -5.01 -8.07
CA PRO A 27 11.15 -3.93 -7.84
C PRO A 27 12.12 -4.30 -6.71
N GLN A 28 13.42 -4.06 -6.90
CA GLN A 28 14.45 -4.36 -5.90
C GLN A 28 14.52 -3.34 -4.76
N ARG A 29 13.84 -2.20 -4.92
CA ARG A 29 13.80 -1.10 -3.95
C ARG A 29 12.37 -0.64 -3.78
N VAL A 30 12.11 0.10 -2.71
CA VAL A 30 10.82 0.73 -2.50
C VAL A 30 10.60 1.80 -3.57
N VAL A 31 9.49 1.69 -4.29
CA VAL A 31 8.99 2.73 -5.19
C VAL A 31 7.98 3.56 -4.40
N ARG A 32 8.06 4.89 -4.47
CA ARG A 32 7.08 5.82 -3.88
C ARG A 32 6.52 6.70 -4.97
N ALA A 33 5.21 6.91 -4.97
CA ALA A 33 4.52 7.68 -5.99
C ALA A 33 3.29 8.39 -5.40
N ARG A 34 2.72 9.28 -6.23
CA ARG A 34 1.42 9.91 -5.96
C ARG A 34 0.53 9.68 -7.18
N VAL A 35 -0.61 9.03 -6.97
CA VAL A 35 -1.59 8.71 -8.02
C VAL A 35 -2.91 9.37 -7.66
N ARG A 36 -3.48 10.18 -8.57
CA ARG A 36 -4.74 10.92 -8.33
C ARG A 36 -4.75 11.71 -7.01
N GLY A 37 -3.59 12.24 -6.60
CA GLY A 37 -3.43 12.97 -5.35
C GLY A 37 -3.30 12.10 -4.09
N ARG A 38 -3.34 10.77 -4.19
CA ARG A 38 -3.12 9.81 -3.08
C ARG A 38 -1.66 9.33 -3.04
N GLN A 39 -1.10 9.14 -1.85
CA GLN A 39 0.24 8.55 -1.72
C GLN A 39 0.18 7.03 -1.82
N VAL A 40 1.15 6.45 -2.54
CA VAL A 40 1.34 5.01 -2.64
C VAL A 40 2.83 4.66 -2.63
N TYR A 41 3.16 3.50 -2.08
CA TYR A 41 4.46 2.87 -2.11
C TYR A 41 4.30 1.40 -2.48
N VAL A 42 5.26 0.89 -3.25
CA VAL A 42 5.41 -0.53 -3.55
C VAL A 42 6.78 -0.97 -3.05
N GLY A 43 6.81 -1.91 -2.11
CA GLY A 43 8.02 -2.41 -1.50
C GLY A 43 8.28 -3.88 -1.84
N PRO A 44 9.54 -4.30 -2.07
CA PRO A 44 9.88 -5.70 -2.27
C PRO A 44 9.53 -6.55 -1.05
N ARG A 45 9.09 -7.78 -1.30
CA ARG A 45 9.02 -8.88 -0.34
C ARG A 45 9.63 -10.15 -0.94
N ALA A 46 10.02 -11.09 -0.08
CA ALA A 46 10.62 -12.36 -0.50
C ALA A 46 9.73 -13.16 -1.49
N ASP A 47 8.41 -13.06 -1.36
CA ASP A 47 7.44 -13.78 -2.20
C ASP A 47 6.52 -12.86 -3.03
N GLY A 48 6.90 -11.58 -3.21
CA GLY A 48 6.11 -10.61 -3.96
C GLY A 48 6.35 -9.18 -3.52
N VAL A 49 5.26 -8.43 -3.29
CA VAL A 49 5.33 -7.01 -2.95
C VAL A 49 4.36 -6.66 -1.82
N VAL A 50 4.69 -5.58 -1.11
CA VAL A 50 3.74 -4.86 -0.26
C VAL A 50 3.34 -3.56 -0.97
N VAL A 51 2.05 -3.28 -0.99
CA VAL A 51 1.48 -2.03 -1.51
C VAL A 51 0.85 -1.30 -0.35
N GLY A 52 1.17 -0.02 -0.19
CA GLY A 52 0.56 0.79 0.85
C GLY A 52 0.78 2.27 0.63
N ALA A 53 0.32 3.14 1.52
CA ALA A 53 -0.72 2.84 2.48
C ALA A 53 -1.84 3.86 2.33
N THR A 54 -3.07 3.43 2.56
CA THR A 54 -4.17 4.36 2.79
C THR A 54 -3.94 5.10 4.11
N GLN A 55 -4.64 6.22 4.29
CA GLN A 55 -4.62 7.00 5.53
C GLN A 55 -6.03 7.52 5.81
N TYR A 56 -6.64 7.03 6.89
CA TYR A 56 -8.00 7.41 7.28
C TYR A 56 -8.07 7.79 8.76
N GLU A 57 -8.79 8.87 9.05
CA GLU A 57 -9.18 9.21 10.42
C GLU A 57 -10.39 8.38 10.85
N HIS A 58 -10.14 7.14 11.27
CA HIS A 58 -11.19 6.17 11.64
C HIS A 58 -10.97 5.55 13.04
N GLY A 59 -10.37 6.33 13.93
CA GLY A 59 -10.10 5.89 15.30
C GLY A 59 -9.24 4.62 15.32
N ARG A 60 -9.72 3.58 16.02
CA ARG A 60 -9.02 2.29 16.15
C ARG A 60 -9.57 1.18 15.25
N ASP A 61 -10.41 1.51 14.27
CA ASP A 61 -10.87 0.52 13.30
C ASP A 61 -9.68 -0.03 12.48
N THR A 62 -9.58 -1.35 12.43
CA THR A 62 -8.55 -2.08 11.68
C THR A 62 -9.14 -2.96 10.58
N ALA A 63 -10.46 -2.97 10.38
CA ALA A 63 -11.10 -3.77 9.35
C ALA A 63 -10.83 -3.15 7.96
N PRO A 64 -10.37 -3.92 6.95
CA PRO A 64 -10.15 -3.38 5.62
C PRO A 64 -11.44 -2.84 4.98
N ALA A 65 -11.37 -1.64 4.39
CA ALA A 65 -12.41 -1.07 3.56
C ALA A 65 -12.24 -1.52 2.10
N VAL A 66 -13.34 -1.93 1.46
CA VAL A 66 -13.34 -2.36 0.05
C VAL A 66 -12.76 -1.27 -0.86
N THR A 67 -13.11 -0.01 -0.62
CA THR A 67 -12.58 1.12 -1.39
C THR A 67 -11.07 1.26 -1.25
N GLY A 68 -10.53 1.11 -0.04
CA GLY A 68 -9.09 1.19 0.19
C GLY A 68 -8.31 0.07 -0.51
N VAL A 69 -8.87 -1.15 -0.50
CA VAL A 69 -8.31 -2.28 -1.26
C VAL A 69 -8.29 -1.99 -2.76
N ARG A 70 -9.40 -1.53 -3.32
CA ARG A 70 -9.51 -1.20 -4.75
C ARG A 70 -8.53 -0.09 -5.16
N ASP A 71 -8.48 0.99 -4.38
CA ASP A 71 -7.61 2.12 -4.64
C ASP A 71 -6.13 1.72 -4.62
N LEU A 72 -5.71 0.89 -3.65
CA LEU A 72 -4.34 0.40 -3.58
C LEU A 72 -3.97 -0.47 -4.78
N LEU A 73 -4.89 -1.32 -5.27
CA LEU A 73 -4.65 -2.13 -6.48
C LEU A 73 -4.53 -1.23 -7.73
N ASP A 74 -5.48 -0.31 -7.93
CA ASP A 74 -5.49 0.59 -9.09
C ASP A 74 -4.26 1.50 -9.11
N ASP A 75 -3.86 2.03 -7.95
CA ASP A 75 -2.69 2.90 -7.82
C ASP A 75 -1.39 2.09 -8.01
N ALA A 76 -1.32 0.86 -7.52
CA ALA A 76 -0.17 -0.03 -7.76
C ALA A 76 0.01 -0.38 -9.23
N CYS A 77 -1.07 -0.73 -9.95
CA CYS A 77 -1.03 -1.00 -11.39
C CYS A 77 -0.69 0.25 -12.20
N THR A 78 -1.04 1.44 -11.71
CA THR A 78 -0.62 2.70 -12.34
C THR A 78 0.90 2.91 -12.25
N VAL A 79 1.51 2.55 -11.11
CA VAL A 79 2.95 2.74 -10.85
C VAL A 79 3.80 1.61 -11.45
N LEU A 80 3.29 0.38 -11.40
CA LEU A 80 3.94 -0.83 -11.93
C LEU A 80 2.91 -1.63 -12.73
N PRO A 81 2.74 -1.32 -14.04
CA PRO A 81 1.72 -1.96 -14.88
C PRO A 81 1.77 -3.48 -14.91
N GLY A 82 2.97 -4.08 -14.83
CA GLY A 82 3.14 -5.54 -14.77
C GLY A 82 2.58 -6.23 -13.53
N LEU A 83 2.03 -5.49 -12.55
CA LEU A 83 1.26 -6.06 -11.43
C LEU A 83 -0.17 -6.46 -11.82
N GLY A 84 -0.72 -5.88 -12.90
CA GLY A 84 -2.08 -6.15 -13.36
C GLY A 84 -2.20 -7.26 -14.39
N GLU A 85 -1.07 -7.83 -14.82
CA GLU A 85 -0.97 -8.91 -15.82
C GLU A 85 -1.12 -10.32 -15.21
#